data_AF-A0A7G5MSN1-F1
#
_entry.id   AF-A0A7G5MSN1-F1
#
_cell.length_a   1.000
_cell.length_b   1.000
_cell.length_c   1.000
_cell.angle_alpha   90.00
_cell.angle_beta   90.00
_cell.angle_gamma   90.00
#
_symmetry.space_group_name_H-M   'P 1'
#
loop_
_entity.id
_entity.type
_entity.pdbx_description
1 polymer ?
#
loop_
_entity_poly.entity_id
_entity_poly.type
_entity_poly.pdbx_seq_one_letter_code
_entity_poly.pdbx_strand_id
1 'polypeptide(L)' 'MKFGITNYKEVKTLYIHLLELMKAEKITFAQMGELLECRYQTVSDIVNGVTKKGFYFDDACKIHKVFFPKYDMEYLFKRQ' A
#
# COMPACT_ATOMS: atom_id res chain seq x y z
N MET A 1 -3.40 21.97 24.03
CA MET A 1 -2.71 21.05 23.11
C MET A 1 -3.57 19.79 23.00
N LYS A 2 -4.21 19.56 21.84
CA LYS A 2 -5.00 18.35 21.63
C LYS A 2 -4.02 17.19 21.36
N PHE A 3 -3.73 16.40 22.38
CA PHE A 3 -3.18 15.06 22.17
C PHE A 3 -4.31 14.22 21.58
N GLY A 4 -4.38 14.21 20.24
CA GLY A 4 -5.24 13.30 19.52
C GLY A 4 -4.70 11.90 19.77
N ILE A 5 -5.36 11.17 20.67
CA ILE A 5 -5.23 9.73 20.80
C ILE A 5 -5.68 9.16 19.46
N THR A 6 -4.75 8.95 18.53
CA THR A 6 -5.00 8.05 17.40
C THR A 6 -5.02 6.65 17.97
N ASN A 7 -6.23 6.27 18.37
CA ASN A 7 -6.68 4.92 18.57
C ASN A 7 -6.03 4.05 17.47
N TYR A 8 -4.98 3.30 17.82
CA TYR A 8 -4.46 2.23 16.99
C TYR A 8 -5.53 1.14 17.00
N LYS A 9 -6.67 1.39 16.34
CA LYS A 9 -7.45 0.30 15.79
C LYS A 9 -6.44 -0.55 15.03
N GLU A 10 -6.35 -1.83 15.33
CA GLU A 10 -5.68 -2.80 14.49
C GLU A 10 -6.32 -2.70 13.11
N VAL A 11 -5.83 -1.78 12.28
CA VAL A 11 -6.21 -1.67 10.89
C VAL A 11 -5.63 -2.93 10.29
N LYS A 12 -6.48 -3.94 10.07
CA LYS A 12 -6.10 -5.20 9.47
C LYS A 12 -5.69 -4.89 8.02
N THR A 13 -4.42 -4.54 7.83
CA THR A 13 -3.87 -4.17 6.52
C THR A 13 -3.93 -5.40 5.61
N LEU A 14 -4.56 -5.24 4.44
CA LEU A 14 -4.73 -6.33 3.47
C LEU A 14 -3.38 -6.78 2.90
N TYR A 15 -2.47 -5.84 2.67
CA TYR A 15 -1.12 -6.08 2.16
C TYR A 15 -0.05 -5.65 3.17
N ILE A 16 0.19 -6.49 4.19
CA ILE A 16 1.15 -6.20 5.26
C ILE A 16 2.57 -6.04 4.69
N HIS A 17 3.01 -6.97 3.84
CA HIS A 17 4.36 -6.94 3.28
C HIS A 17 4.61 -5.69 2.43
N LEU A 18 3.64 -5.30 1.59
CA LEU A 18 3.72 -4.04 0.84
C LEU A 18 3.87 -2.84 1.78
N LEU A 19 3.08 -2.76 2.86
CA LEU A 19 3.15 -1.66 3.82
C LEU A 19 4.50 -1.62 4.56
N GLU A 20 5.03 -2.77 4.95
CA GLU A 20 6.35 -2.88 5.58
C GLU A 20 7.46 -2.42 4.65
N LEU A 21 7.44 -2.87 3.40
CA LEU A 21 8.43 -2.49 2.38
C LEU A 21 8.33 -1.00 2.03
N MET A 22 7.11 -0.45 1.96
CA MET A 22 6.92 0.99 1.81
C MET A 22 7.58 1.79 2.94
N LYS A 23 7.43 1.34 4.19
CA LYS A 23 8.08 1.98 5.34
C LYS A 23 9.60 1.83 5.29
N ALA A 24 10.11 0.66 4.90
CA ALA A 24 11.54 0.38 4.80
C ALA A 24 12.22 1.23 3.72
N GLU A 25 11.63 1.27 2.52
CA GLU A 25 12.13 2.02 1.36
C GLU A 25 11.69 3.50 1.35
N LYS A 26 10.96 3.94 2.39
CA LYS A 26 10.39 5.29 2.53
C LYS A 26 9.50 5.71 1.35
N ILE A 27 8.81 4.75 0.74
CA ILE A 27 7.84 4.98 -0.32
C ILE A 27 6.51 5.40 0.30
N THR A 28 5.96 6.51 -0.17
CA THR A 28 4.69 7.06 0.33
C THR A 28 3.51 6.65 -0.54
N PHE A 29 2.30 6.63 0.03
CA PHE A 29 1.07 6.43 -0.75
C PHE A 29 0.86 7.49 -1.83
N ALA A 30 1.40 8.70 -1.65
CA ALA A 30 1.36 9.75 -2.66
C ALA A 30 2.15 9.36 -3.91
N GLN A 31 3.37 8.83 -3.75
CA GLN A 31 4.19 8.36 -4.87
C GLN A 31 3.53 7.18 -5.60
N MET A 32 2.91 6.26 -4.87
CA MET A 32 2.14 5.18 -5.50
C MET A 32 0.92 5.73 -6.24
N GLY A 33 0.22 6.71 -5.66
CA GLY A 33 -0.90 7.40 -6.31
C GLY A 33 -0.49 8.08 -7.61
N GLU A 34 0.63 8.82 -7.59
CA GLU A 34 1.20 9.43 -8.80
C GLU A 34 1.55 8.40 -9.87
N LEU A 35 2.18 7.27 -9.49
CA LEU A 35 2.52 6.21 -10.44
C LEU A 35 1.28 5.56 -11.09
N LEU A 36 0.22 5.40 -10.30
CA LEU A 36 -1.04 4.79 -10.73
C LEU A 36 -2.05 5.79 -11.29
N GLU A 37 -1.67 7.07 -11.38
CA GLU A 37 -2.55 8.18 -11.78
C GLU A 37 -3.86 8.22 -10.96
N CYS A 38 -3.77 7.85 -9.68
CA CYS A 38 -4.90 7.82 -8.76
C CYS A 38 -4.61 8.60 -7.47
N ARG A 39 -5.67 8.88 -6.69
CA ARG A 39 -5.51 9.57 -5.42
C ARG A 39 -4.80 8.67 -4.41
N TYR A 40 -3.88 9.24 -3.63
CA TYR A 40 -3.21 8.52 -2.54
C TYR A 40 -4.19 7.84 -1.57
N GLN A 41 -5.38 8.42 -1.38
CA GLN A 41 -6.45 7.84 -0.58
C GLN A 41 -6.92 6.49 -1.13
N THR A 42 -7.03 6.35 -2.45
CA THR A 42 -7.40 5.07 -3.10
C THR A 42 -6.37 3.99 -2.81
N VAL A 43 -5.07 4.32 -2.93
CA VAL A 43 -3.98 3.39 -2.59
C VAL A 43 -4.05 3.00 -1.11
N SER A 44 -4.22 3.97 -0.22
CA SER A 44 -4.36 3.72 1.23
C SER A 44 -5.56 2.83 1.52
N ASP A 45 -6.71 3.06 0.89
CA ASP A 45 -7.94 2.29 1.08
C ASP A 45 -7.77 0.83 0.63
N ILE A 46 -7.07 0.60 -0.48
CA ILE A 46 -6.73 -0.74 -0.98
C ILE A 46 -5.73 -1.44 -0.05
N VAL A 47 -4.63 -0.76 0.32
CA VAL A 47 -3.57 -1.34 1.18
C VAL A 47 -4.12 -1.71 2.55
N ASN A 48 -4.95 -0.85 3.13
CA ASN A 48 -5.58 -1.08 4.41
C ASN A 48 -6.80 -2.02 4.35
N GLY A 49 -7.17 -2.53 3.17
CA GLY A 49 -8.30 -3.45 3.00
C GLY A 49 -9.67 -2.82 3.26
N VAL A 50 -9.77 -1.50 3.18
CA VAL A 50 -11.03 -0.76 3.34
C VAL A 50 -11.92 -1.01 2.12
N THR A 51 -11.35 -1.09 0.91
CA THR A 51 -12.07 -1.62 -0.25
C THR A 51 -11.98 -3.15 -0.30
N LYS A 52 -13.04 -3.81 -0.80
CA LYS A 52 -12.99 -5.22 -1.20
C LYS A 52 -12.18 -5.47 -2.48
N LYS A 53 -11.70 -4.41 -3.14
CA LYS A 53 -10.97 -4.48 -4.42
C LYS A 53 -9.47 -4.45 -4.14
N GLY A 54 -8.72 -5.35 -4.77
CA GLY A 54 -7.27 -5.30 -4.78
C GLY A 54 -6.73 -4.32 -5.82
N PHE A 55 -5.40 -4.28 -5.95
CA PHE A 55 -4.77 -3.65 -7.11
C PHE A 55 -5.10 -4.44 -8.38
N TYR A 56 -5.26 -3.74 -9.50
CA TYR A 56 -5.28 -4.40 -10.81
C TYR A 56 -3.89 -4.99 -11.09
N PHE A 57 -3.84 -6.05 -11.91
CA PHE A 57 -2.57 -6.70 -12.25
C PHE A 57 -1.57 -5.72 -12.89
N ASP A 58 -2.05 -4.82 -13.75
CA ASP A 58 -1.22 -3.81 -14.41
C ASP A 58 -0.63 -2.82 -13.38
N ASP A 59 -1.45 -2.34 -12.44
CA ASP A 59 -1.01 -1.46 -11.35
C ASP A 59 0.01 -2.13 -10.44
N ALA A 60 -0.25 -3.39 -10.07
CA ALA A 60 0.66 -4.19 -9.25
C ALA A 60 2.01 -4.38 -9.96
N CYS A 61 1.98 -4.63 -11.28
CA CYS A 61 3.17 -4.78 -12.11
C CYS A 61 3.97 -3.46 -12.19
N LYS A 62 3.30 -2.31 -12.31
CA LYS A 62 3.95 -0.99 -12.28
C LYS A 62 4.62 -0.73 -10.93
N ILE A 63 3.90 -0.93 -9.84
CA ILE A 63 4.42 -0.76 -8.47
C ILE A 63 5.66 -1.64 -8.27
N HIS A 64 5.56 -2.92 -8.66
CA HIS A 64 6.65 -3.87 -8.56
C HIS A 64 7.88 -3.38 -9.35
N LYS A 65 7.72 -3.07 -10.63
CA LYS A 65 8.84 -2.65 -11.48
C LYS A 65 9.49 -1.34 -11.05
N VAL A 66 8.71 -0.38 -10.54
CA VAL A 66 9.19 0.96 -10.21
C VAL A 66 9.73 1.04 -8.79
N PHE A 67 9.02 0.49 -7.80
CA PHE A 67 9.37 0.64 -6.40
C PHE A 67 10.03 -0.59 -5.80
N PHE A 68 9.64 -1.80 -6.23
CA PHE A 68 10.05 -3.03 -5.59
C PHE A 68 10.55 -4.12 -6.56
N PRO A 69 11.43 -3.81 -7.53
CA PRO A 69 11.83 -4.78 -8.56
C PRO A 69 12.65 -5.94 -8.01
N LYS A 70 13.13 -5.81 -6.76
CA LYS A 70 13.96 -6.80 -6.04
C LYS A 70 13.14 -7.85 -5.28
N TYR A 71 11.83 -7.67 -5.15
CA TYR A 71 10.96 -8.53 -4.36
C TYR A 71 9.99 -9.30 -5.26
N ASP A 72 9.48 -10.44 -4.83
CA ASP A 72 8.47 -11.17 -5.61
C ASP A 72 7.09 -10.52 -5.56
N MET A 73 6.38 -10.47 -6.70
CA MET A 73 5.01 -9.96 -6.75
C MET A 73 4.07 -10.72 -5.82
N GLU A 74 4.22 -12.06 -5.75
CA GLU A 74 3.40 -12.89 -4.87
C GLU A 74 3.64 -12.58 -3.38
N TYR A 75 4.86 -12.16 -3.03
CA TYR A 75 5.21 -11.76 -1.67
C TYR A 75 4.66 -10.37 -1.34
N LEU A 76 4.88 -9.40 -2.23
CA LEU A 76 4.40 -8.02 -2.10
C LEU A 76 2.88 -7.94 -1.96
N PHE A 77 2.16 -8.62 -2.85
CA PHE A 77 0.71 -8.57 -2.94
C PHE A 77 0.04 -9.78 -2.27
N LYS A 78 0.72 -10.41 -1.30
CA LYS A 78 0.12 -11.46 -0.48
C LYS A 78 -0.97 -10.85 0.41
N ARG A 79 -2.19 -11.35 0.26
CA ARG A 79 -3.36 -10.94 1.07
C ARG A 79 -3.38 -11.70 2.40
N GLN A 80 -3.68 -11.01 3.50
CA GLN A 80 -3.99 -11.59 4.82
C GLN A 80 -5.49 -11.60 5.15
#